data_AF-A0A9P1CUA5-F1
#
_entry.id   AF-A0A9P1CUA5-F1
#
_cell.length_a   1.000
_cell.length_b   1.000
_cell.length_c   1.000
_cell.angle_alpha   90.00
_cell.angle_beta   90.00
_cell.angle_gamma   90.00
#
_symmetry.space_group_name_H-M   'P 1'
#
loop_
_entity.id
_entity.type
_entity.pdbx_description
1 polymer ?
#
loop_
_entity_poly.entity_id
_entity_poly.type
_entity_poly.pdbx_seq_one_letter_code
_entity_poly.pdbx_strand_id
1 'polypeptide(L)'
;MDPHVVAELTKLKDDKQMPINTKWAKLNETMVQAGLAWPRTEVPSQVLCHPKNRAGIMLNAWDVHAKGGKMLELGIAMNKIEESVAFEVSAKGSTKQQQLQANIQLVESSHNQLAPVTGQERLLSCSSSHLVAFCRAVLHGCQTQEPSLKAKTNGQLSLAALANSQDGLVTMCEQGWTWLVVSSLVEEAFPDLPTLVQQALNTTQAVSQGQGECETMLTIATHYQHGQNSNGSGDMAQAIQLAASSQPEGSNYMQTMGYYVQNFSGGVGWPLLHLLQHISKQFSTTLKLGEEYFSTVAYLDFKEKSSSMPWVRAALLAANLSAPRSTDGIAKCLTKADCEKLKSKHQKALVIQCESMLAMNWATLQGKPWKDTPKAYNLMGRCMVRMALHIAKKETKGRDTKNYESLAEISTLFSEELLEVEAAPGAPSVEPDAADPAKLAMKTYRVEPGCHYTYKAKDSKIADPRVWKLQHVGPGKSNFEHQPLIGPAVGLEVENEDLKRFRKFDRDLPVLVPTATLEKLHPSQSEQLLKEALKAEAQQILCQHYQEKVKLDADSLLVAQNFNGILANKSFGKGKLVLFPVGPVAVVKEVKASMLTMTSPLGQELQILAPKLDLKEGTGWFHISM
;
A
#
# COMPACT_ATOMS: atom_id res chain seq x y z
N MET A 1 -47.64 2.88 6.06
CA MET A 1 -47.28 1.82 7.04
C MET A 1 -48.14 1.99 8.28
N ASP A 2 -48.47 0.89 8.96
CA ASP A 2 -49.21 0.90 10.23
C ASP A 2 -48.39 1.65 11.32
N PRO A 3 -48.97 2.64 12.02
CA PRO A 3 -48.30 3.36 13.10
C PRO A 3 -47.75 2.47 14.22
N HIS A 4 -48.41 1.35 14.54
CA HIS A 4 -47.94 0.42 15.56
C HIS A 4 -46.64 -0.26 15.14
N VAL A 5 -46.58 -0.72 13.88
CA VAL A 5 -45.38 -1.33 13.28
C VAL A 5 -44.24 -0.30 13.21
N VAL A 6 -44.53 0.95 12.84
CA VAL A 6 -43.53 2.03 12.84
C VAL A 6 -42.95 2.24 14.24
N ALA A 7 -43.79 2.28 15.28
CA ALA A 7 -43.34 2.48 16.65
C ALA A 7 -42.46 1.31 17.13
N GLU A 8 -42.82 0.07 16.79
CA GLU A 8 -42.05 -1.12 17.15
C GLU A 8 -40.69 -1.15 16.45
N LEU A 9 -40.66 -0.92 15.13
CA LEU A 9 -39.41 -0.85 14.36
C LEU A 9 -38.50 0.28 14.87
N THR A 10 -39.05 1.45 15.19
CA THR A 10 -38.30 2.56 15.80
C THR A 10 -37.65 2.13 17.11
N LYS A 11 -38.43 1.49 18.00
CA LYS A 11 -37.93 1.00 19.30
C LYS A 11 -36.78 0.01 19.13
N LEU A 12 -36.91 -0.96 18.21
CA LEU A 12 -35.89 -1.97 17.95
C LEU A 12 -34.62 -1.36 17.36
N LYS A 13 -34.78 -0.49 16.36
CA LYS A 13 -33.69 0.17 15.65
C LYS A 13 -32.85 1.04 16.59
N ASP A 14 -33.52 1.82 17.44
CA ASP A 14 -32.87 2.82 18.30
C ASP A 14 -32.42 2.25 19.66
N ASP A 15 -32.65 0.96 19.93
CA ASP A 15 -32.14 0.27 21.12
C ASP A 15 -30.61 0.25 21.11
N LYS A 16 -30.00 1.04 21.99
CA LYS A 16 -28.53 1.19 22.09
C LYS A 16 -27.83 0.00 22.74
N GLN A 17 -28.56 -0.85 23.48
CA GLN A 17 -27.98 -1.99 24.20
C GLN A 17 -28.05 -3.28 23.38
N MET A 18 -28.93 -3.34 22.38
CA MET A 18 -29.12 -4.54 21.56
C MET A 18 -27.97 -4.76 20.57
N PRO A 19 -27.30 -5.93 20.58
CA PRO A 19 -26.29 -6.29 19.58
C PRO A 19 -26.84 -6.24 18.16
N ILE A 20 -26.01 -5.82 17.20
CA ILE A 20 -26.42 -5.52 15.82
C ILE A 20 -27.11 -6.70 15.12
N ASN A 21 -26.62 -7.93 15.31
CA ASN A 21 -27.22 -9.11 14.68
C ASN A 21 -28.58 -9.49 15.31
N THR A 22 -28.69 -9.38 16.64
CA THR A 22 -29.97 -9.56 17.35
C THR A 22 -30.98 -8.50 16.93
N LYS A 23 -30.51 -7.26 16.75
CA LYS A 23 -31.32 -6.14 16.28
C LYS A 23 -31.84 -6.38 14.87
N TRP A 24 -30.97 -6.78 13.94
CA TRP A 24 -31.38 -7.14 12.59
C TRP A 24 -32.39 -8.30 12.56
N ALA A 25 -32.14 -9.36 13.33
CA ALA A 25 -33.04 -10.51 13.38
C ALA A 25 -34.47 -10.11 13.81
N LYS A 26 -34.59 -9.28 14.86
CA LYS A 26 -35.90 -8.80 15.33
C LYS A 26 -36.56 -7.84 14.34
N LEU A 27 -35.80 -6.91 13.76
CA LEU A 27 -36.31 -6.00 12.73
C LEU A 27 -36.84 -6.79 11.53
N ASN A 28 -36.08 -7.78 11.06
CA ASN A 28 -36.50 -8.66 9.97
C ASN A 28 -37.80 -9.40 10.32
N GLU A 29 -37.87 -10.05 11.49
CA GLU A 29 -39.06 -10.75 11.94
C GLU A 29 -40.30 -9.84 11.99
N THR A 30 -40.19 -8.65 12.60
CA THR A 30 -41.29 -7.67 12.65
C THR A 30 -41.70 -7.21 11.24
N MET A 31 -40.75 -6.94 10.35
CA MET A 31 -41.06 -6.55 8.97
C MET A 31 -41.75 -7.67 8.18
N VAL A 32 -41.33 -8.92 8.34
CA VAL A 32 -41.95 -10.08 7.69
C VAL A 32 -43.37 -10.30 8.20
N GLN A 33 -43.58 -10.26 9.52
CA GLN A 33 -44.92 -10.38 10.13
C GLN A 33 -45.87 -9.27 9.67
N ALA A 34 -45.35 -8.07 9.44
CA ALA A 34 -46.11 -6.93 8.94
C ALA A 34 -46.31 -6.91 7.41
N GLY A 35 -45.79 -7.90 6.68
CA GLY A 35 -45.85 -7.94 5.21
C GLY A 35 -45.01 -6.86 4.52
N LEU A 36 -44.01 -6.32 5.22
CA LEU A 36 -43.11 -5.26 4.74
C LEU A 36 -41.76 -5.81 4.25
N ALA A 37 -41.47 -7.08 4.51
CA ALA A 37 -40.38 -7.82 3.90
C ALA A 37 -40.83 -9.25 3.57
N TRP A 38 -40.29 -9.84 2.50
CA TRP A 38 -40.63 -11.20 2.10
C TRP A 38 -39.49 -11.88 1.33
N PRO A 39 -39.36 -13.21 1.42
CA PRO A 39 -38.43 -13.96 0.59
C PRO A 39 -38.93 -14.00 -0.87
N ARG A 40 -38.03 -13.78 -1.81
CA ARG A 40 -38.30 -13.87 -3.26
C ARG A 40 -37.07 -14.33 -4.01
N THR A 41 -37.24 -15.27 -4.95
CA THR A 41 -36.16 -15.63 -5.88
C THR A 41 -36.03 -14.57 -6.96
N GLU A 42 -34.82 -14.03 -7.12
CA GLU A 42 -34.55 -12.93 -8.05
C GLU A 42 -33.31 -13.22 -8.89
N VAL A 43 -33.43 -12.91 -10.18
CA VAL A 43 -32.32 -13.00 -11.13
C VAL A 43 -31.44 -11.74 -11.09
N PRO A 44 -30.15 -11.84 -11.43
CA PRO A 44 -29.22 -10.72 -11.30
C PRO A 44 -29.63 -9.46 -12.07
N SER A 45 -30.33 -9.61 -13.21
CA SER A 45 -30.81 -8.49 -14.02
C SER A 45 -31.86 -7.60 -13.33
N GLN A 46 -32.41 -8.03 -12.18
CA GLN A 46 -33.41 -7.27 -11.42
C GLN A 46 -32.81 -6.43 -10.29
N VAL A 47 -31.52 -6.61 -9.97
CA VAL A 47 -30.92 -6.13 -8.72
C VAL A 47 -29.71 -5.23 -9.00
N LEU A 48 -29.76 -3.99 -8.52
CA LEU A 48 -28.65 -3.02 -8.49
C LEU A 48 -28.00 -2.98 -7.10
N CYS A 49 -26.92 -2.21 -6.94
CA CYS A 49 -26.35 -1.96 -5.63
C CYS A 49 -27.08 -0.81 -4.94
N HIS A 50 -27.39 -0.96 -3.64
CA HIS A 50 -27.97 0.13 -2.88
C HIS A 50 -26.99 1.32 -2.78
N PRO A 51 -27.41 2.59 -2.97
CA PRO A 51 -26.50 3.74 -2.90
C PRO A 51 -25.82 3.88 -1.55
N LYS A 52 -26.50 3.51 -0.46
CA LYS A 52 -25.92 3.48 0.90
C LYS A 52 -25.00 2.29 1.15
N ASN A 53 -24.78 1.41 0.19
CA ASN A 53 -23.92 0.24 0.36
C ASN A 53 -22.48 0.67 0.73
N ARG A 54 -21.88 0.04 1.75
CA ARG A 54 -20.58 0.40 2.33
C ARG A 54 -20.48 1.89 2.67
N ALA A 55 -21.47 2.42 3.39
CA ALA A 55 -21.54 3.83 3.78
C ALA A 55 -21.46 4.81 2.58
N GLY A 56 -22.10 4.46 1.45
CA GLY A 56 -22.13 5.33 0.26
C GLY A 56 -21.09 4.98 -0.81
N ILE A 57 -20.19 4.03 -0.53
CA ILE A 57 -19.08 3.64 -1.42
C ILE A 57 -19.54 2.76 -2.59
N MET A 58 -20.62 2.00 -2.40
CA MET A 58 -21.12 1.01 -3.36
C MET A 58 -20.09 -0.08 -3.69
N LEU A 59 -19.86 -0.38 -4.97
CA LEU A 59 -19.02 -1.49 -5.43
C LEU A 59 -17.69 -1.00 -6.02
N ASN A 60 -16.68 -1.87 -5.98
CA ASN A 60 -15.47 -1.72 -6.77
C ASN A 60 -15.48 -2.78 -7.88
N ALA A 61 -15.38 -2.35 -9.13
CA ALA A 61 -15.49 -3.24 -10.29
C ALA A 61 -14.37 -4.30 -10.35
N TRP A 62 -13.16 -3.94 -9.93
CA TRP A 62 -12.05 -4.88 -9.84
C TRP A 62 -12.30 -5.92 -8.75
N ASP A 63 -12.76 -5.52 -7.57
CA ASP A 63 -13.11 -6.44 -6.48
C ASP A 63 -14.26 -7.38 -6.89
N VAL A 64 -15.25 -6.87 -7.64
CA VAL A 64 -16.34 -7.69 -8.20
C VAL A 64 -15.77 -8.83 -9.05
N HIS A 65 -14.83 -8.52 -9.94
CA HIS A 65 -14.23 -9.50 -10.84
C HIS A 65 -13.25 -10.43 -10.12
N ALA A 66 -12.42 -9.92 -9.22
CA ALA A 66 -11.49 -10.72 -8.42
C ALA A 66 -12.24 -11.74 -7.54
N LYS A 67 -13.31 -11.29 -6.85
CA LYS A 67 -14.16 -12.17 -6.06
C LYS A 67 -14.91 -13.17 -6.94
N GLY A 68 -15.41 -12.75 -8.09
CA GLY A 68 -16.05 -13.64 -9.07
C GLY A 68 -15.10 -14.72 -9.60
N GLY A 69 -13.87 -14.36 -9.98
CA GLY A 69 -12.85 -15.30 -10.41
C GLY A 69 -12.50 -16.31 -9.32
N LYS A 70 -12.34 -15.84 -8.07
CA LYS A 70 -12.06 -16.71 -6.92
C LYS A 70 -13.23 -17.64 -6.60
N MET A 71 -14.46 -17.15 -6.70
CA MET A 71 -15.66 -17.95 -6.53
C MET A 71 -15.72 -19.09 -7.55
N LEU A 72 -15.39 -18.81 -8.82
CA LEU A 72 -15.35 -19.84 -9.86
C LEU A 72 -14.21 -20.85 -9.65
N GLU A 73 -13.08 -20.42 -9.10
CA GLU A 73 -11.97 -21.32 -8.74
C GLU A 73 -12.35 -22.27 -7.60
N LEU A 74 -13.05 -21.77 -6.58
CA LEU A 74 -13.47 -22.54 -5.40
C LEU A 74 -14.71 -23.41 -5.64
N GLY A 75 -15.47 -23.12 -6.70
CA GLY A 75 -16.76 -23.72 -7.00
C GLY A 75 -17.91 -22.99 -6.31
N ILE A 76 -19.01 -22.84 -7.04
CA ILE A 76 -20.23 -22.18 -6.54
C ILE A 76 -21.10 -23.21 -5.84
N ALA A 77 -21.32 -23.00 -4.54
CA ALA A 77 -22.25 -23.78 -3.74
C ALA A 77 -23.44 -22.88 -3.35
N MET A 78 -24.60 -23.07 -4.00
CA MET A 78 -25.79 -22.24 -3.80
C MET A 78 -26.27 -22.22 -2.34
N ASN A 79 -26.10 -23.34 -1.63
CA ASN A 79 -26.45 -23.47 -0.21
C ASN A 79 -25.51 -22.70 0.74
N LYS A 80 -24.39 -22.16 0.24
CA LYS A 80 -23.46 -21.31 1.01
C LYS A 80 -23.67 -19.82 0.77
N ILE A 81 -24.62 -19.44 -0.08
CA ILE A 81 -25.00 -18.03 -0.21
C ILE A 81 -25.67 -17.65 1.11
N GLU A 82 -25.04 -16.72 1.84
CA GLU A 82 -25.57 -16.17 3.08
C GLU A 82 -26.86 -15.36 2.84
N GLU A 83 -27.40 -14.79 3.92
CA GLU A 83 -28.62 -13.96 3.88
C GLU A 83 -28.47 -12.79 2.89
N SER A 84 -29.15 -12.90 1.75
CA SER A 84 -29.15 -11.89 0.68
C SER A 84 -30.34 -10.96 0.88
N VAL A 85 -30.07 -9.66 1.07
CA VAL A 85 -31.09 -8.66 1.38
C VAL A 85 -31.03 -7.50 0.40
N ALA A 86 -32.19 -7.10 -0.12
CA ALA A 86 -32.33 -5.96 -1.01
C ALA A 86 -33.58 -5.16 -0.69
N PHE A 87 -33.54 -3.86 -0.96
CA PHE A 87 -34.68 -2.95 -0.85
C PHE A 87 -35.30 -2.74 -2.22
N GLU A 88 -36.62 -2.57 -2.30
CA GLU A 88 -37.25 -2.11 -3.53
C GLU A 88 -36.78 -0.70 -3.89
N VAL A 89 -36.59 -0.44 -5.19
CA VAL A 89 -36.38 0.92 -5.70
C VAL A 89 -37.60 1.77 -5.33
N SER A 90 -37.36 2.99 -4.85
CA SER A 90 -38.44 3.87 -4.39
C SER A 90 -39.44 4.18 -5.50
N ALA A 91 -40.72 4.25 -5.15
CA ALA A 91 -41.77 4.72 -6.04
C ALA A 91 -41.75 6.25 -6.22
N LYS A 92 -41.09 6.99 -5.31
CA LYS A 92 -40.98 8.45 -5.38
C LYS A 92 -39.98 8.85 -6.45
N GLY A 93 -40.43 9.62 -7.45
CA GLY A 93 -39.63 9.96 -8.64
C GLY A 93 -38.25 10.55 -8.35
N SER A 94 -38.14 11.46 -7.38
CA SER A 94 -36.86 12.08 -6.99
C SER A 94 -35.90 11.07 -6.34
N THR A 95 -36.36 10.28 -5.36
CA THR A 95 -35.56 9.26 -4.69
C THR A 95 -35.14 8.16 -5.66
N LYS A 96 -36.07 7.71 -6.52
CA LYS A 96 -35.79 6.75 -7.59
C LYS A 96 -34.67 7.24 -8.50
N GLN A 97 -34.76 8.49 -8.96
CA GLN A 97 -33.74 9.09 -9.82
C GLN A 97 -32.38 9.12 -9.14
N GLN A 98 -32.31 9.49 -7.85
CA GLN A 98 -31.07 9.46 -7.08
C GLN A 98 -30.48 8.03 -6.97
N GLN A 99 -31.33 7.04 -6.67
CA GLN A 99 -30.91 5.64 -6.54
C GLN A 99 -30.34 5.08 -7.85
N LEU A 100 -30.99 5.37 -8.98
CA LEU A 100 -30.53 4.95 -10.30
C LEU A 100 -29.27 5.72 -10.73
N GLN A 101 -29.23 7.03 -10.50
CA GLN A 101 -28.08 7.87 -10.89
C GLN A 101 -26.79 7.43 -10.20
N ALA A 102 -26.85 7.03 -8.92
CA ALA A 102 -25.69 6.50 -8.21
C ALA A 102 -25.11 5.24 -8.88
N ASN A 103 -25.99 4.34 -9.35
CA ASN A 103 -25.57 3.14 -10.08
C ASN A 103 -25.06 3.47 -11.49
N ILE A 104 -25.66 4.44 -12.18
CA ILE A 104 -25.17 4.91 -13.48
C ILE A 104 -23.74 5.45 -13.35
N GLN A 105 -23.49 6.33 -12.37
CA GLN A 105 -22.15 6.88 -12.10
C GLN A 105 -21.14 5.78 -11.73
N LEU A 106 -21.58 4.80 -10.93
CA LEU A 106 -20.77 3.63 -10.59
C LEU A 106 -20.36 2.85 -11.85
N VAL A 107 -21.29 2.57 -12.76
CA VAL A 107 -21.01 1.87 -14.01
C VAL A 107 -20.07 2.68 -14.91
N GLU A 108 -20.33 3.97 -15.09
CA GLU A 108 -19.48 4.87 -15.90
C GLU A 108 -18.03 4.88 -15.39
N SER A 109 -17.84 4.83 -14.07
CA SER A 109 -16.52 4.78 -13.44
C SER A 109 -15.80 3.42 -13.58
N SER A 110 -16.52 2.37 -13.99
CA SER A 110 -16.00 1.00 -14.02
C SER A 110 -15.20 0.66 -15.28
N HIS A 111 -15.16 1.55 -16.29
CA HIS A 111 -14.50 1.30 -17.58
C HIS A 111 -15.00 -0.01 -18.24
N ASN A 112 -16.32 -0.16 -18.37
CA ASN A 112 -17.01 -1.34 -18.95
C ASN A 112 -16.80 -2.66 -18.19
N GLN A 113 -16.43 -2.61 -16.90
CA GLN A 113 -16.33 -3.79 -16.06
C GLN A 113 -17.65 -4.13 -15.36
N LEU A 114 -18.51 -3.13 -15.08
CA LEU A 114 -19.86 -3.37 -14.54
C LEU A 114 -20.92 -3.28 -15.64
N ALA A 115 -21.99 -4.06 -15.48
CA ALA A 115 -23.12 -4.07 -16.42
C ALA A 115 -23.92 -2.77 -16.32
N PRO A 116 -24.42 -2.22 -17.44
CA PRO A 116 -25.22 -1.01 -17.46
C PRO A 116 -26.53 -1.16 -16.69
N VAL A 117 -27.04 -0.01 -16.25
CA VAL A 117 -28.41 0.14 -15.73
C VAL A 117 -29.36 0.09 -16.92
N THR A 118 -30.29 -0.85 -16.90
CA THR A 118 -31.19 -1.15 -18.02
C THR A 118 -32.60 -0.58 -17.84
N GLY A 119 -32.94 -0.14 -16.63
CA GLY A 119 -34.27 0.30 -16.24
C GLY A 119 -35.22 -0.86 -15.86
N GLN A 120 -34.79 -2.12 -16.04
CA GLN A 120 -35.53 -3.31 -15.61
C GLN A 120 -35.31 -3.64 -14.13
N GLU A 121 -34.39 -2.94 -13.47
CA GLU A 121 -34.02 -3.20 -12.09
C GLU A 121 -35.07 -2.64 -11.12
N ARG A 122 -35.48 -3.49 -10.18
CA ARG A 122 -36.49 -3.17 -9.18
C ARG A 122 -35.97 -3.23 -7.76
N LEU A 123 -34.77 -3.78 -7.54
CA LEU A 123 -34.17 -4.01 -6.23
C LEU A 123 -32.78 -3.35 -6.11
N LEU A 124 -32.42 -3.04 -4.87
CA LEU A 124 -31.17 -2.41 -4.45
C LEU A 124 -30.53 -3.25 -3.33
N SER A 125 -29.44 -3.94 -3.62
CA SER A 125 -28.80 -4.90 -2.71
C SER A 125 -28.02 -4.23 -1.58
N CYS A 126 -28.24 -4.72 -0.37
CA CYS A 126 -27.50 -4.38 0.85
C CYS A 126 -26.53 -5.50 1.27
N SER A 127 -26.75 -6.74 0.84
CA SER A 127 -25.79 -7.84 0.93
C SER A 127 -25.70 -8.58 -0.41
N SER A 128 -24.72 -9.46 -0.57
CA SER A 128 -24.46 -10.18 -1.84
C SER A 128 -24.23 -9.25 -3.06
N SER A 129 -23.95 -7.97 -2.83
CA SER A 129 -23.85 -6.94 -3.88
C SER A 129 -22.73 -7.21 -4.89
N HIS A 130 -21.58 -7.75 -4.47
CA HIS A 130 -20.49 -8.12 -5.39
C HIS A 130 -20.85 -9.35 -6.24
N LEU A 131 -21.54 -10.31 -5.62
CA LEU A 131 -21.96 -11.54 -6.29
C LEU A 131 -22.95 -11.24 -7.41
N VAL A 132 -24.00 -10.47 -7.11
CA VAL A 132 -25.01 -10.11 -8.10
C VAL A 132 -24.43 -9.21 -9.20
N ALA A 133 -23.54 -8.28 -8.86
CA ALA A 133 -22.86 -7.47 -9.85
C ALA A 133 -21.94 -8.28 -10.78
N PHE A 134 -21.26 -9.31 -10.26
CA PHE A 134 -20.46 -10.21 -11.08
C PHE A 134 -21.32 -11.02 -12.05
N CYS A 135 -22.42 -11.62 -11.58
CA CYS A 135 -23.34 -12.35 -12.46
C CYS A 135 -23.93 -11.45 -13.54
N ARG A 136 -24.27 -10.19 -13.20
CA ARG A 136 -24.68 -9.19 -14.20
C ARG A 136 -23.60 -8.90 -15.22
N ALA A 137 -22.35 -8.72 -14.79
CA ALA A 137 -21.21 -8.46 -15.66
C ALA A 137 -20.97 -9.64 -16.64
N VAL A 138 -21.16 -10.87 -16.17
CA VAL A 138 -21.10 -12.09 -16.99
C VAL A 138 -22.23 -12.13 -18.02
N LEU A 139 -23.47 -11.85 -17.60
CA LEU A 139 -24.64 -11.82 -18.49
C LEU A 139 -24.56 -10.74 -19.56
N HIS A 140 -24.00 -9.57 -19.22
CA HIS A 140 -23.89 -8.45 -20.15
C HIS A 140 -22.67 -8.53 -21.08
N GLY A 141 -21.67 -9.33 -20.72
CA GLY A 141 -20.43 -9.43 -21.48
C GLY A 141 -19.44 -8.30 -21.22
N CYS A 142 -19.30 -7.90 -19.96
CA CYS A 142 -18.39 -6.84 -19.54
C CYS A 142 -16.91 -7.21 -19.73
N GLN A 143 -16.05 -6.20 -19.84
CA GLN A 143 -14.62 -6.39 -19.96
C GLN A 143 -14.00 -6.81 -18.62
N THR A 144 -12.97 -7.65 -18.64
CA THR A 144 -12.22 -8.03 -17.44
C THR A 144 -10.72 -7.85 -17.64
N GLN A 145 -10.06 -7.29 -16.62
CA GLN A 145 -8.60 -7.26 -16.51
C GLN A 145 -8.08 -8.25 -15.46
N GLU A 146 -8.97 -8.97 -14.77
CA GLU A 146 -8.59 -9.98 -13.80
C GLU A 146 -7.95 -11.17 -14.54
N PRO A 147 -6.69 -11.54 -14.21
CA PRO A 147 -5.93 -12.52 -14.99
C PRO A 147 -6.61 -13.88 -15.16
N SER A 148 -7.25 -14.43 -14.11
CA SER A 148 -7.86 -15.77 -14.14
C SER A 148 -9.08 -15.85 -15.06
N LEU A 149 -9.89 -14.78 -15.08
CA LEU A 149 -11.07 -14.62 -15.93
C LEU A 149 -10.64 -14.27 -17.35
N LYS A 150 -9.69 -13.35 -17.51
CA LYS A 150 -9.17 -12.92 -18.82
C LYS A 150 -8.60 -14.08 -19.62
N ALA A 151 -7.91 -15.01 -18.95
CA ALA A 151 -7.39 -16.23 -19.57
C ALA A 151 -8.49 -17.17 -20.09
N LYS A 152 -9.66 -17.20 -19.43
CA LYS A 152 -10.80 -18.06 -19.80
C LYS A 152 -11.70 -17.43 -20.86
N THR A 153 -11.84 -16.10 -20.84
CA THR A 153 -12.86 -15.40 -21.63
C THR A 153 -12.28 -14.46 -22.69
N ASN A 154 -10.96 -14.49 -22.91
CA ASN A 154 -10.26 -13.56 -23.80
C ASN A 154 -10.51 -12.08 -23.48
N GLY A 155 -10.72 -11.77 -22.19
CA GLY A 155 -10.90 -10.40 -21.69
C GLY A 155 -12.32 -9.86 -21.78
N GLN A 156 -13.29 -10.61 -22.30
CA GLN A 156 -14.71 -10.27 -22.28
C GLN A 156 -15.48 -11.37 -21.58
N LEU A 157 -16.14 -11.08 -20.46
CA LEU A 157 -16.88 -12.08 -19.70
C LEU A 157 -18.00 -12.67 -20.57
N SER A 158 -18.32 -13.94 -20.37
CA SER A 158 -19.54 -14.53 -20.93
C SER A 158 -19.90 -15.77 -20.16
N LEU A 159 -21.20 -16.05 -20.05
CA LEU A 159 -21.66 -17.26 -19.37
C LEU A 159 -21.13 -18.50 -20.09
N ALA A 160 -21.15 -18.52 -21.43
CA ALA A 160 -20.65 -19.63 -22.23
C ALA A 160 -19.17 -19.95 -21.98
N ALA A 161 -18.31 -18.94 -21.82
CA ALA A 161 -16.88 -19.17 -21.55
C ALA A 161 -16.58 -19.55 -20.09
N LEU A 162 -17.45 -19.19 -19.15
CA LEU A 162 -17.24 -19.41 -17.71
C LEU A 162 -17.99 -20.64 -17.18
N ALA A 163 -19.02 -21.09 -17.88
CA ALA A 163 -19.79 -22.30 -17.58
C ALA A 163 -19.03 -23.57 -17.98
N ASN A 164 -17.87 -23.82 -17.35
CA ASN A 164 -17.14 -25.09 -17.48
C ASN A 164 -17.67 -26.10 -16.45
N SER A 165 -18.83 -26.70 -16.72
CA SER A 165 -19.44 -27.78 -15.91
C SER A 165 -19.84 -27.40 -14.48
N GLN A 166 -19.95 -26.10 -14.16
CA GLN A 166 -20.40 -25.61 -12.86
C GLN A 166 -21.87 -25.19 -12.91
N ASP A 167 -22.77 -26.08 -12.48
CA ASP A 167 -24.22 -25.84 -12.42
C ASP A 167 -24.59 -24.55 -11.65
N GLY A 168 -23.76 -24.16 -10.68
CA GLY A 168 -24.01 -23.01 -9.81
C GLY A 168 -24.01 -21.65 -10.52
N LEU A 169 -23.06 -21.38 -11.44
CA LEU A 169 -23.01 -20.06 -12.11
C LEU A 169 -24.20 -19.89 -13.05
N VAL A 170 -24.53 -20.94 -13.80
CA VAL A 170 -25.68 -20.98 -14.70
C VAL A 170 -26.96 -20.76 -13.90
N THR A 171 -27.12 -21.49 -12.79
CA THR A 171 -28.27 -21.32 -11.88
C THR A 171 -28.38 -19.89 -11.37
N MET A 172 -27.28 -19.30 -10.87
CA MET A 172 -27.29 -17.91 -10.40
C MET A 172 -27.68 -16.91 -11.49
N CYS A 173 -27.21 -17.10 -12.72
CA CYS A 173 -27.44 -16.17 -13.81
C CYS A 173 -28.85 -16.29 -14.41
N GLU A 174 -29.34 -17.52 -14.58
CA GLU A 174 -30.60 -17.80 -15.30
C GLU A 174 -31.81 -17.94 -14.36
N GLN A 175 -31.60 -18.53 -13.19
CA GLN A 175 -32.69 -18.83 -12.24
C GLN A 175 -32.66 -17.91 -11.02
N GLY A 176 -31.50 -17.38 -10.65
CA GLY A 176 -31.32 -16.51 -9.50
C GLY A 176 -31.21 -17.28 -8.19
N TRP A 177 -31.39 -16.58 -7.07
CA TRP A 177 -31.44 -17.16 -5.72
C TRP A 177 -32.38 -16.36 -4.83
N THR A 178 -32.65 -16.86 -3.63
CA THR A 178 -33.56 -16.22 -2.68
C THR A 178 -32.96 -14.97 -2.07
N TRP A 179 -33.71 -13.87 -2.14
CA TRP A 179 -33.47 -12.61 -1.46
C TRP A 179 -34.59 -12.33 -0.47
N LEU A 180 -34.26 -11.76 0.68
CA LEU A 180 -35.23 -11.01 1.48
C LEU A 180 -35.40 -9.64 0.82
N VAL A 181 -36.59 -9.40 0.26
CA VAL A 181 -36.96 -8.13 -0.35
C VAL A 181 -37.66 -7.28 0.70
N VAL A 182 -37.11 -6.11 1.01
CA VAL A 182 -37.71 -5.12 1.92
C VAL A 182 -38.43 -4.06 1.10
N SER A 183 -39.68 -3.78 1.45
CA SER A 183 -40.49 -2.80 0.73
C SER A 183 -39.87 -1.41 0.77
N SER A 184 -40.00 -0.66 -0.33
CA SER A 184 -39.57 0.74 -0.40
C SER A 184 -40.21 1.63 0.67
N LEU A 185 -41.43 1.29 1.12
CA LEU A 185 -42.11 1.99 2.22
C LEU A 185 -41.30 1.99 3.52
N VAL A 186 -40.52 0.94 3.76
CA VAL A 186 -39.69 0.83 4.96
C VAL A 186 -38.52 1.79 4.89
N GLU A 187 -37.80 1.87 3.76
CA GLU A 187 -36.70 2.85 3.61
C GLU A 187 -37.25 4.28 3.67
N GLU A 188 -38.44 4.53 3.14
CA GLU A 188 -39.08 5.83 3.23
C GLU A 188 -39.40 6.24 4.67
N ALA A 189 -39.82 5.28 5.51
CA ALA A 189 -40.05 5.52 6.94
C ALA A 189 -38.74 5.55 7.75
N PHE A 190 -37.74 4.78 7.35
CA PHE A 190 -36.46 4.61 8.04
C PHE A 190 -35.29 4.72 7.05
N PRO A 191 -34.91 5.94 6.63
CA PRO A 191 -33.90 6.11 5.58
C PRO A 191 -32.54 5.51 5.91
N ASP A 192 -32.18 5.38 7.17
CA ASP A 192 -30.90 4.84 7.64
C ASP A 192 -30.90 3.31 7.85
N LEU A 193 -32.06 2.65 7.72
CA LEU A 193 -32.17 1.21 7.89
C LEU A 193 -31.26 0.42 6.92
N PRO A 194 -31.13 0.76 5.62
CA PRO A 194 -30.19 0.07 4.72
C PRO A 194 -28.75 0.04 5.24
N THR A 195 -28.29 1.07 5.95
CA THR A 195 -26.96 1.12 6.57
C THR A 195 -26.85 0.11 7.71
N LEU A 196 -27.87 0.03 8.56
CA LEU A 196 -27.93 -0.95 9.67
C LEU A 196 -27.92 -2.38 9.14
N VAL A 197 -28.73 -2.67 8.11
CA VAL A 197 -28.77 -4.00 7.48
C VAL A 197 -27.38 -4.42 6.98
N GLN A 198 -26.67 -3.53 6.30
CA GLN A 198 -25.31 -3.81 5.85
C GLN A 198 -24.35 -4.06 7.00
N GLN A 199 -24.45 -3.29 8.09
CA GLN A 199 -23.60 -3.49 9.27
C GLN A 199 -23.82 -4.87 9.88
N ALA A 200 -25.08 -5.31 9.99
CA ALA A 200 -25.42 -6.64 10.49
C ALA A 200 -24.89 -7.75 9.57
N LEU A 201 -25.13 -7.65 8.26
CA LEU A 201 -24.81 -8.69 7.29
C LEU A 201 -23.32 -8.75 6.92
N ASN A 202 -22.55 -7.69 7.21
CA ASN A 202 -21.09 -7.71 7.07
C ASN A 202 -20.37 -8.16 8.34
N THR A 203 -21.06 -8.55 9.43
CA THR A 203 -20.37 -9.03 10.65
C THR A 203 -19.55 -10.30 10.42
N THR A 204 -19.95 -11.20 9.50
CA THR A 204 -19.17 -12.39 9.11
C THR A 204 -17.90 -12.03 8.32
N GLN A 205 -17.99 -11.00 7.47
CA GLN A 205 -16.83 -10.45 6.75
C GLN A 205 -15.91 -9.65 7.69
N ALA A 206 -16.44 -8.93 8.67
CA ALA A 206 -15.63 -8.27 9.70
C ALA A 206 -14.74 -9.25 10.47
N VAL A 207 -15.21 -10.49 10.66
CA VAL A 207 -14.43 -11.57 11.30
C VAL A 207 -13.40 -12.20 10.35
N SER A 208 -13.57 -12.09 9.02
CA SER A 208 -12.75 -12.82 8.01
C SER A 208 -11.87 -11.93 7.11
N GLN A 209 -12.27 -10.70 6.81
CA GLN A 209 -11.53 -9.63 6.12
C GLN A 209 -12.09 -8.28 6.59
N GLY A 210 -11.48 -7.67 7.60
CA GLY A 210 -12.03 -6.48 8.24
C GLY A 210 -12.08 -5.23 7.35
N GLN A 211 -12.89 -4.26 7.76
CA GLN A 211 -12.99 -2.93 7.17
C GLN A 211 -11.63 -2.19 7.23
N GLY A 212 -11.15 -1.66 6.10
CA GLY A 212 -9.86 -0.95 6.04
C GLY A 212 -9.89 0.45 6.66
N GLU A 213 -8.72 1.01 6.99
CA GLU A 213 -8.60 2.25 7.80
C GLU A 213 -9.33 3.48 7.22
N CYS A 214 -9.30 3.68 5.89
CA CYS A 214 -10.03 4.78 5.26
C CYS A 214 -11.55 4.61 5.35
N GLU A 215 -12.04 3.37 5.22
CA GLU A 215 -13.46 3.05 5.32
C GLU A 215 -13.93 3.25 6.76
N THR A 216 -13.10 2.84 7.73
CA THR A 216 -13.35 3.07 9.17
C THR A 216 -13.45 4.57 9.49
N MET A 217 -12.53 5.40 8.98
CA MET A 217 -12.59 6.85 9.15
C MET A 217 -13.88 7.46 8.56
N LEU A 218 -14.32 7.00 7.39
CA LEU A 218 -15.57 7.46 6.77
C LEU A 218 -16.81 7.02 7.57
N THR A 219 -16.81 5.81 8.13
CA THR A 219 -17.88 5.36 9.03
C THR A 219 -17.93 6.19 10.31
N ILE A 220 -16.78 6.49 10.93
CA ILE A 220 -16.71 7.40 12.08
C ILE A 220 -17.26 8.79 11.71
N ALA A 221 -16.82 9.37 10.60
CA ALA A 221 -17.27 10.69 10.14
C ALA A 221 -18.79 10.73 9.90
N THR A 222 -19.32 9.64 9.34
CA THR A 222 -20.76 9.48 9.06
C THR A 222 -21.55 9.37 10.36
N HIS A 223 -21.11 8.57 11.34
CA HIS A 223 -21.76 8.50 12.65
C HIS A 223 -21.66 9.82 13.41
N TYR A 224 -20.53 10.52 13.31
CA TYR A 224 -20.34 11.83 13.93
C TYR A 224 -21.33 12.85 13.36
N GLN A 225 -21.49 12.90 12.04
CA GLN A 225 -22.44 13.79 11.36
C GLN A 225 -23.89 13.47 11.73
N HIS A 226 -24.27 12.20 11.78
CA HIS A 226 -25.63 11.81 12.19
C HIS A 226 -25.92 12.06 13.67
N GLY A 227 -24.89 12.04 14.52
CA GLY A 227 -24.99 12.31 15.95
C GLY A 227 -24.94 13.80 16.32
N GLN A 228 -24.91 14.71 15.34
CA GLN A 228 -24.84 16.15 15.60
C GLN A 228 -26.10 16.66 16.30
N ASN A 229 -25.89 17.42 17.37
CA ASN A 229 -26.96 18.18 18.03
C ASN A 229 -27.33 19.45 17.21
N SER A 230 -28.29 20.22 17.71
CA SER A 230 -28.75 21.48 17.09
C SER A 230 -27.64 22.53 16.88
N ASN A 231 -26.48 22.38 17.52
CA ASN A 231 -25.32 23.26 17.38
C ASN A 231 -24.26 22.70 16.41
N GLY A 232 -24.54 21.61 15.70
CA GLY A 232 -23.62 20.98 14.75
C GLY A 232 -22.47 20.20 15.40
N SER A 233 -22.51 19.98 16.71
CA SER A 233 -21.49 19.18 17.42
C SER A 233 -21.97 17.75 17.63
N GLY A 234 -21.27 16.78 17.05
CA GLY A 234 -21.47 15.36 17.32
C GLY A 234 -20.64 14.87 18.50
N ASP A 235 -20.97 13.69 19.04
CA ASP A 235 -20.14 12.99 20.02
C ASP A 235 -19.16 12.04 19.29
N MET A 236 -17.88 12.40 19.28
CA MET A 236 -16.84 11.60 18.62
C MET A 236 -16.60 10.26 19.30
N ALA A 237 -16.71 10.19 20.64
CA ALA A 237 -16.54 8.94 21.37
C ALA A 237 -17.68 7.97 21.02
N GLN A 238 -18.90 8.48 20.92
CA GLN A 238 -20.05 7.69 20.47
C GLN A 238 -19.90 7.24 19.01
N ALA A 239 -19.44 8.12 18.11
CA ALA A 239 -19.23 7.78 16.71
C ALA A 239 -18.18 6.68 16.52
N ILE A 240 -17.07 6.74 17.30
CA ILE A 240 -16.05 5.68 17.35
C ILE A 240 -16.66 4.38 17.87
N GLN A 241 -17.45 4.42 18.95
CA GLN A 241 -18.06 3.23 19.52
C GLN A 241 -19.03 2.56 18.53
N LEU A 242 -19.83 3.34 17.81
CA LEU A 242 -20.72 2.84 16.76
C LEU A 242 -19.93 2.22 15.61
N ALA A 243 -18.86 2.87 15.15
CA ALA A 243 -17.97 2.31 14.15
C ALA A 243 -17.26 1.03 14.62
N ALA A 244 -16.91 0.92 15.91
CA ALA A 244 -16.24 -0.24 16.48
C ALA A 244 -17.15 -1.49 16.52
N SER A 245 -18.47 -1.31 16.43
CA SER A 245 -19.42 -2.43 16.41
C SER A 245 -19.25 -3.34 15.20
N SER A 246 -18.65 -2.84 14.10
CA SER A 246 -18.32 -3.63 12.91
C SER A 246 -16.95 -4.31 12.99
N GLN A 247 -16.26 -4.29 14.13
CA GLN A 247 -14.93 -4.88 14.34
C GLN A 247 -13.94 -4.58 13.19
N PRO A 248 -13.69 -3.29 12.87
CA PRO A 248 -12.84 -2.90 11.75
C PRO A 248 -11.37 -3.29 11.96
N GLU A 249 -10.61 -3.39 10.87
CA GLU A 249 -9.16 -3.48 10.99
C GLU A 249 -8.60 -2.19 11.61
N GLY A 250 -7.67 -2.33 12.54
CA GLY A 250 -7.14 -1.20 13.30
C GLY A 250 -8.00 -0.76 14.49
N SER A 251 -8.88 -1.64 14.99
CA SER A 251 -9.67 -1.45 16.21
C SER A 251 -8.84 -0.94 17.41
N ASN A 252 -7.56 -1.32 17.50
CA ASN A 252 -6.63 -0.89 18.55
C ASN A 252 -6.27 0.61 18.53
N TYR A 253 -6.45 1.32 17.41
CA TYR A 253 -6.15 2.75 17.29
C TYR A 253 -7.29 3.58 16.69
N MET A 254 -8.54 3.14 16.84
CA MET A 254 -9.72 3.89 16.38
C MET A 254 -9.86 5.27 17.03
N GLN A 255 -9.34 5.45 18.25
CA GLN A 255 -9.26 6.77 18.89
C GLN A 255 -8.40 7.75 18.07
N THR A 256 -7.27 7.26 17.53
CA THR A 256 -6.41 8.04 16.63
C THR A 256 -7.12 8.35 15.31
N MET A 257 -7.88 7.41 14.76
CA MET A 257 -8.69 7.64 13.56
C MET A 257 -9.76 8.73 13.81
N GLY A 258 -10.47 8.66 14.95
CA GLY A 258 -11.45 9.68 15.33
C GLY A 258 -10.82 11.06 15.53
N TYR A 259 -9.63 11.13 16.16
CA TYR A 259 -8.86 12.37 16.24
C TYR A 259 -8.52 12.92 14.85
N TYR A 260 -8.08 12.08 13.92
CA TYR A 260 -7.80 12.50 12.55
C TYR A 260 -9.06 13.03 11.85
N VAL A 261 -10.17 12.30 11.95
CA VAL A 261 -11.48 12.68 11.38
C VAL A 261 -11.94 14.03 11.93
N GLN A 262 -11.78 14.28 13.22
CA GLN A 262 -12.21 15.53 13.84
C GLN A 262 -11.38 16.74 13.38
N ASN A 263 -10.08 16.55 13.11
CA ASN A 263 -9.15 17.67 12.95
C ASN A 263 -8.66 17.90 11.50
N PHE A 264 -8.64 16.87 10.65
CA PHE A 264 -7.89 16.91 9.36
C PHE A 264 -8.65 16.36 8.14
N SER A 265 -9.96 16.18 8.25
CA SER A 265 -10.83 15.57 7.22
C SER A 265 -11.28 16.55 6.11
N GLY A 266 -10.91 17.83 6.21
CA GLY A 266 -11.20 18.85 5.19
C GLY A 266 -12.51 19.61 5.39
N GLY A 267 -13.16 19.48 6.55
CA GLY A 267 -14.38 20.22 6.90
C GLY A 267 -15.67 19.55 6.42
N VAL A 268 -16.72 20.35 6.18
CA VAL A 268 -18.05 19.85 5.81
C VAL A 268 -17.98 18.98 4.55
N GLY A 269 -18.60 17.80 4.61
CA GLY A 269 -18.58 16.84 3.51
C GLY A 269 -17.28 16.04 3.38
N TRP A 270 -16.32 16.22 4.30
CA TRP A 270 -15.13 15.38 4.46
C TRP A 270 -14.31 15.12 3.17
N PRO A 271 -14.02 16.14 2.35
CA PRO A 271 -13.45 15.96 1.01
C PRO A 271 -12.09 15.25 1.02
N LEU A 272 -11.27 15.45 2.05
CA LEU A 272 -9.97 14.77 2.17
C LEU A 272 -10.15 13.27 2.46
N LEU A 273 -11.17 12.87 3.22
CA LEU A 273 -11.45 11.46 3.47
C LEU A 273 -11.97 10.76 2.22
N HIS A 274 -12.85 11.41 1.46
CA HIS A 274 -13.31 10.88 0.16
C HIS A 274 -12.15 10.71 -0.82
N LEU A 275 -11.24 11.68 -0.88
CA LEU A 275 -10.06 11.61 -1.72
C LEU A 275 -9.10 10.48 -1.30
N LEU A 276 -8.81 10.35 -0.01
CA LEU A 276 -7.99 9.25 0.53
C LEU A 276 -8.60 7.88 0.25
N GLN A 277 -9.91 7.75 0.43
CA GLN A 277 -10.64 6.52 0.14
C GLN A 277 -10.59 6.17 -1.36
N HIS A 278 -10.69 7.18 -2.23
CA HIS A 278 -10.56 7.00 -3.67
C HIS A 278 -9.17 6.51 -4.05
N ILE A 279 -8.11 7.14 -3.52
CA ILE A 279 -6.71 6.75 -3.76
C ILE A 279 -6.43 5.33 -3.26
N SER A 280 -6.92 4.98 -2.06
CA SER A 280 -6.83 3.62 -1.51
C SER A 280 -7.45 2.58 -2.46
N LYS A 281 -8.63 2.88 -3.04
CA LYS A 281 -9.30 1.99 -3.99
C LYS A 281 -8.59 1.88 -5.34
N GLN A 282 -7.97 2.97 -5.80
CA GLN A 282 -7.36 3.03 -7.12
C GLN A 282 -6.08 2.20 -7.21
N PHE A 283 -5.27 2.18 -6.14
CA PHE A 283 -3.90 1.66 -6.22
C PHE A 283 -3.66 0.34 -5.48
N SER A 284 -4.51 -0.04 -4.50
CA SER A 284 -4.57 -1.39 -3.86
C SER A 284 -5.54 -1.39 -2.67
N THR A 285 -6.65 -2.13 -2.75
CA THR A 285 -7.72 -2.17 -1.73
C THR A 285 -7.35 -2.87 -0.42
N THR A 286 -6.21 -3.57 -0.37
CA THR A 286 -5.76 -4.35 0.81
C THR A 286 -4.56 -3.72 1.56
N LEU A 287 -4.11 -2.53 1.14
CA LEU A 287 -2.97 -1.85 1.77
C LEU A 287 -3.39 -1.20 3.10
N LYS A 288 -2.66 -1.53 4.16
CA LYS A 288 -2.78 -0.95 5.49
C LYS A 288 -1.70 0.11 5.69
N LEU A 289 -2.05 1.24 6.30
CA LEU A 289 -1.14 2.25 6.81
C LEU A 289 -0.47 1.74 8.09
N GLY A 290 -1.25 1.14 8.99
CA GLY A 290 -0.79 0.59 10.26
C GLY A 290 -0.63 1.64 11.36
N GLU A 291 -0.80 1.20 12.61
CA GLU A 291 -0.91 2.08 13.80
C GLU A 291 0.26 3.06 13.95
N GLU A 292 1.50 2.57 13.85
CA GLU A 292 2.69 3.40 14.09
C GLU A 292 2.77 4.56 13.09
N TYR A 293 2.58 4.26 11.81
CA TYR A 293 2.64 5.26 10.76
C TYR A 293 1.45 6.22 10.84
N PHE A 294 0.23 5.67 10.97
CA PHE A 294 -0.99 6.46 11.05
C PHE A 294 -0.96 7.42 12.24
N SER A 295 -0.59 6.93 13.43
CA SER A 295 -0.49 7.75 14.64
C SER A 295 0.58 8.81 14.53
N THR A 296 1.70 8.50 13.88
CA THR A 296 2.73 9.50 13.57
C THR A 296 2.13 10.62 12.74
N VAL A 297 1.44 10.32 11.64
CA VAL A 297 0.85 11.34 10.76
C VAL A 297 -0.28 12.10 11.44
N ALA A 298 -1.11 11.45 12.26
CA ALA A 298 -2.21 12.11 12.97
C ALA A 298 -1.70 13.10 14.02
N TYR A 299 -0.71 12.72 14.83
CA TYR A 299 -0.21 13.55 15.94
C TYR A 299 1.03 14.38 15.60
N LEU A 300 1.52 14.35 14.35
CA LEU A 300 2.69 15.13 13.95
C LEU A 300 2.46 16.62 14.18
N ASP A 301 3.27 17.27 15.01
CA ASP A 301 3.25 18.72 15.18
C ASP A 301 4.32 19.37 14.28
N PHE A 302 3.87 20.05 13.22
CA PHE A 302 4.73 20.76 12.27
C PHE A 302 5.31 22.07 12.83
N LYS A 303 4.99 22.44 14.07
CA LYS A 303 5.43 23.68 14.73
C LYS A 303 5.06 24.93 13.91
N GLU A 304 3.89 24.89 13.29
CA GLU A 304 3.32 26.00 12.54
C GLU A 304 2.00 26.43 13.20
N LYS A 305 1.87 27.73 13.49
CA LYS A 305 0.73 28.27 14.24
C LYS A 305 -0.46 28.59 13.32
N SER A 306 -0.19 28.89 12.06
CA SER A 306 -1.19 29.32 11.09
C SER A 306 -1.98 28.17 10.46
N SER A 307 -1.45 26.94 10.49
CA SER A 307 -2.10 25.78 9.89
C SER A 307 -1.71 24.49 10.60
N SER A 308 -2.67 23.58 10.71
CA SER A 308 -2.47 22.21 11.21
C SER A 308 -2.00 21.23 10.13
N MET A 309 -1.78 21.72 8.90
CA MET A 309 -1.30 20.99 7.72
C MET A 309 -2.17 19.81 7.25
N PRO A 310 -3.50 19.98 7.11
CA PRO A 310 -4.39 18.88 6.70
C PRO A 310 -4.06 18.32 5.30
N TRP A 311 -3.63 19.15 4.34
CA TRP A 311 -3.29 18.65 2.99
C TRP A 311 -2.02 17.82 2.99
N VAL A 312 -0.97 18.27 3.68
CA VAL A 312 0.27 17.51 3.80
C VAL A 312 0.01 16.18 4.52
N ARG A 313 -0.79 16.17 5.60
CA ARG A 313 -1.17 14.91 6.27
C ARG A 313 -1.88 13.96 5.32
N ALA A 314 -2.89 14.44 4.60
CA ALA A 314 -3.60 13.62 3.62
C ALA A 314 -2.65 13.14 2.50
N ALA A 315 -1.72 13.97 2.05
CA ALA A 315 -0.74 13.58 1.02
C ALA A 315 0.22 12.48 1.50
N LEU A 316 0.65 12.53 2.76
CA LEU A 316 1.46 11.48 3.39
C LEU A 316 0.70 10.15 3.44
N LEU A 317 -0.56 10.17 3.88
CA LEU A 317 -1.41 8.98 3.88
C LEU A 317 -1.63 8.44 2.45
N ALA A 318 -1.91 9.32 1.48
CA ALA A 318 -2.08 8.96 0.07
C ALA A 318 -0.83 8.30 -0.52
N ALA A 319 0.36 8.79 -0.20
CA ALA A 319 1.63 8.22 -0.66
C ALA A 319 1.83 6.77 -0.15
N ASN A 320 1.42 6.47 1.08
CA ASN A 320 1.47 5.11 1.59
C ASN A 320 0.33 4.22 1.05
N LEU A 321 -0.89 4.75 0.91
CA LEU A 321 -2.00 4.02 0.29
C LEU A 321 -1.75 3.67 -1.18
N SER A 322 -0.86 4.40 -1.86
CA SER A 322 -0.45 4.15 -3.25
C SER A 322 0.87 3.37 -3.39
N ALA A 323 1.45 2.91 -2.27
CA ALA A 323 2.75 2.25 -2.25
C ALA A 323 2.83 1.06 -3.24
N PRO A 324 3.90 0.94 -4.05
CA PRO A 324 4.08 -0.20 -4.94
C PRO A 324 4.53 -1.48 -4.22
N ARG A 325 4.94 -1.37 -2.95
CA ARG A 325 5.44 -2.49 -2.14
C ARG A 325 4.77 -2.48 -0.75
N SER A 326 4.48 -3.69 -0.26
CA SER A 326 3.96 -3.92 1.09
C SER A 326 4.68 -5.10 1.77
N THR A 327 4.55 -5.21 3.08
CA THR A 327 4.89 -6.41 3.86
C THR A 327 3.72 -6.68 4.78
N ASP A 328 3.18 -7.91 4.76
CA ASP A 328 2.00 -8.30 5.54
C ASP A 328 0.79 -7.37 5.35
N GLY A 329 0.64 -6.85 4.12
CA GLY A 329 -0.40 -5.88 3.77
C GLY A 329 -0.09 -4.44 4.19
N ILE A 330 0.97 -4.17 4.97
CA ILE A 330 1.33 -2.82 5.41
C ILE A 330 2.19 -2.10 4.36
N ALA A 331 1.82 -0.87 4.03
CA ALA A 331 2.53 0.03 3.12
C ALA A 331 3.96 0.33 3.59
N LYS A 332 4.93 0.36 2.66
CA LYS A 332 6.33 0.69 2.98
C LYS A 332 6.93 1.81 2.12
N CYS A 333 6.13 2.79 1.69
CA CYS A 333 6.64 3.90 0.88
C CYS A 333 7.35 4.96 1.75
N LEU A 334 6.64 5.43 2.78
CA LEU A 334 7.08 6.40 3.78
C LEU A 334 7.06 5.76 5.17
N THR A 335 8.06 6.10 5.98
CA THR A 335 8.21 5.61 7.36
C THR A 335 7.94 6.71 8.38
N LYS A 336 7.79 6.33 9.66
CA LYS A 336 7.73 7.29 10.78
C LYS A 336 8.88 8.30 10.76
N ALA A 337 10.10 7.82 10.51
CA ALA A 337 11.29 8.68 10.46
C ALA A 337 11.24 9.71 9.33
N ASP A 338 10.58 9.39 8.20
CA ASP A 338 10.40 10.34 7.11
C ASP A 338 9.44 11.46 7.52
N CYS A 339 8.31 11.11 8.15
CA CYS A 339 7.35 12.08 8.69
C CYS A 339 7.97 12.99 9.77
N GLU A 340 8.75 12.42 10.70
CA GLU A 340 9.39 13.20 11.76
C GLU A 340 10.49 14.15 11.27
N LYS A 341 11.05 13.95 10.08
CA LYS A 341 12.00 14.93 9.50
C LYS A 341 11.28 16.20 9.03
N LEU A 342 10.00 16.10 8.68
CA LEU A 342 9.22 17.23 8.16
C LEU A 342 8.93 18.31 9.21
N LYS A 343 8.96 17.98 10.52
CA LYS A 343 8.87 18.97 11.61
C LYS A 343 10.16 19.75 11.86
N SER A 344 11.25 19.45 11.13
CA SER A 344 12.53 20.14 11.32
C SER A 344 12.46 21.59 10.82
N LYS A 345 13.21 22.49 11.48
CA LYS A 345 13.27 23.91 11.08
C LYS A 345 13.71 24.09 9.61
N HIS A 346 14.58 23.22 9.12
CA HIS A 346 15.08 23.26 7.74
C HIS A 346 14.02 22.86 6.70
N GLN A 347 13.06 22.00 7.05
CA GLN A 347 12.00 21.55 6.14
C GLN A 347 10.73 22.42 6.22
N LYS A 348 10.63 23.26 7.26
CA LYS A 348 9.41 24.03 7.56
C LYS A 348 8.90 24.86 6.37
N ALA A 349 9.78 25.59 5.68
CA ALA A 349 9.41 26.41 4.53
C ALA A 349 8.85 25.56 3.38
N LEU A 350 9.48 24.42 3.09
CA LEU A 350 9.06 23.49 2.04
C LEU A 350 7.70 22.84 2.36
N VAL A 351 7.47 22.48 3.62
CA VAL A 351 6.18 21.91 4.07
C VAL A 351 5.04 22.93 3.96
N ILE A 352 5.27 24.19 4.37
CA ILE A 352 4.28 25.27 4.23
C ILE A 352 3.95 25.52 2.76
N GLN A 353 4.97 25.51 1.90
CA GLN A 353 4.79 25.63 0.46
C GLN A 353 3.96 24.47 -0.10
N CYS A 354 4.27 23.23 0.31
CA CYS A 354 3.51 22.03 -0.09
C CYS A 354 2.03 22.13 0.29
N GLU A 355 1.73 22.50 1.54
CA GLU A 355 0.35 22.71 2.01
C GLU A 355 -0.39 23.73 1.13
N SER A 356 0.26 24.87 0.86
CA SER A 356 -0.33 25.96 0.09
C SER A 356 -0.59 25.56 -1.37
N MET A 357 0.33 24.83 -2.00
CA MET A 357 0.19 24.39 -3.40
C MET A 357 -0.87 23.29 -3.55
N LEU A 358 -0.95 22.35 -2.61
CA LEU A 358 -2.02 21.35 -2.60
C LEU A 358 -3.40 22.01 -2.44
N ALA A 359 -3.53 22.98 -1.52
CA ALA A 359 -4.77 23.73 -1.35
C ALA A 359 -5.14 24.52 -2.63
N MET A 360 -4.16 25.15 -3.28
CA MET A 360 -4.36 25.88 -4.54
C MET A 360 -4.83 24.96 -5.67
N ASN A 361 -4.14 23.84 -5.89
CA ASN A 361 -4.49 22.87 -6.95
C ASN A 361 -5.88 22.29 -6.73
N TRP A 362 -6.25 22.01 -5.47
CA TRP A 362 -7.61 21.60 -5.14
C TRP A 362 -8.64 22.68 -5.45
N ALA A 363 -8.39 23.94 -5.06
CA ALA A 363 -9.31 25.04 -5.35
C ALA A 363 -9.52 25.22 -6.85
N THR A 364 -8.46 25.10 -7.66
CA THR A 364 -8.54 25.12 -9.12
C THR A 364 -9.41 23.98 -9.66
N LEU A 365 -9.23 22.76 -9.14
CA LEU A 365 -10.04 21.60 -9.53
C LEU A 365 -11.51 21.76 -9.14
N GLN A 366 -11.79 22.35 -7.98
CA GLN A 366 -13.15 22.61 -7.49
C GLN A 366 -13.91 23.64 -8.33
N GLY A 367 -13.22 24.44 -9.15
CA GLY A 367 -13.82 25.30 -10.15
C GLY A 367 -14.33 24.59 -11.40
N LYS A 368 -14.08 23.28 -11.55
CA LYS A 368 -14.46 22.50 -12.74
C LYS A 368 -15.84 21.84 -12.59
N PRO A 369 -16.62 21.70 -13.69
CA PRO A 369 -17.95 21.08 -13.62
C PRO A 369 -17.92 19.58 -13.28
N TRP A 370 -16.77 18.93 -13.46
CA TRP A 370 -16.54 17.50 -13.21
C TRP A 370 -15.71 17.25 -11.94
N LYS A 371 -15.64 18.22 -11.02
CA LYS A 371 -14.84 18.17 -9.78
C LYS A 371 -15.11 16.97 -8.87
N ASP A 372 -16.31 16.41 -8.91
CA ASP A 372 -16.73 15.28 -8.05
C ASP A 372 -16.60 13.92 -8.78
N THR A 373 -15.87 13.87 -9.89
CA THR A 373 -15.68 12.65 -10.67
C THR A 373 -14.42 11.87 -10.25
N PRO A 374 -14.37 10.54 -10.49
CA PRO A 374 -13.15 9.75 -10.33
C PRO A 374 -11.92 10.33 -11.04
N LYS A 375 -12.13 11.00 -12.19
CA LYS A 375 -11.05 11.64 -12.96
C LYS A 375 -10.42 12.80 -12.18
N ALA A 376 -11.24 13.64 -11.55
CA ALA A 376 -10.79 14.71 -10.67
C ALA A 376 -9.98 14.17 -9.47
N TYR A 377 -10.50 13.14 -8.81
CA TYR A 377 -9.82 12.53 -7.67
C TYR A 377 -8.51 11.82 -8.07
N ASN A 378 -8.45 11.16 -9.22
CA ASN A 378 -7.21 10.59 -9.75
C ASN A 378 -6.15 11.67 -9.99
N LEU A 379 -6.55 12.79 -10.60
CA LEU A 379 -5.66 13.90 -10.90
C LEU A 379 -5.08 14.51 -9.62
N MET A 380 -5.96 14.84 -8.66
CA MET A 380 -5.52 15.38 -7.36
C MET A 380 -4.68 14.37 -6.57
N GLY A 381 -5.07 13.09 -6.58
CA GLY A 381 -4.37 12.03 -5.88
C GLY A 381 -2.93 11.85 -6.39
N ARG A 382 -2.69 11.92 -7.70
CA ARG A 382 -1.33 11.90 -8.26
C ARG A 382 -0.50 13.10 -7.79
N CYS A 383 -1.09 14.31 -7.79
CA CYS A 383 -0.43 15.51 -7.29
C CYS A 383 -0.02 15.35 -5.82
N MET A 384 -0.94 14.87 -4.96
CA MET A 384 -0.67 14.62 -3.55
C MET A 384 0.47 13.64 -3.34
N VAL A 385 0.46 12.49 -4.04
CA VAL A 385 1.51 11.47 -3.91
C VAL A 385 2.86 12.02 -4.35
N ARG A 386 2.94 12.70 -5.50
CA ARG A 386 4.18 13.32 -6.00
C ARG A 386 4.74 14.33 -4.99
N MET A 387 3.90 15.23 -4.48
CA MET A 387 4.34 16.26 -3.52
C MET A 387 4.77 15.67 -2.18
N ALA A 388 4.06 14.67 -1.65
CA ALA A 388 4.43 13.99 -0.41
C ALA A 388 5.78 13.26 -0.53
N LEU A 389 6.01 12.57 -1.64
CA LEU A 389 7.28 11.90 -1.90
C LEU A 389 8.43 12.89 -2.09
N HIS A 390 8.18 14.03 -2.73
CA HIS A 390 9.18 15.06 -2.92
C HIS A 390 9.63 15.69 -1.60
N ILE A 391 8.69 16.12 -0.74
CA ILE A 391 9.06 16.68 0.57
C ILE A 391 9.73 15.64 1.49
N ALA A 392 9.44 14.35 1.29
CA ALA A 392 10.09 13.25 2.00
C ALA A 392 11.43 12.80 1.37
N LYS A 393 11.77 13.30 0.17
CA LYS A 393 12.92 12.86 -0.65
C LYS A 393 12.89 11.35 -0.97
N LYS A 394 11.73 10.88 -1.43
CA LYS A 394 11.40 9.48 -1.69
C LYS A 394 10.71 9.27 -3.05
N GLU A 395 10.90 10.16 -4.00
CA GLU A 395 10.27 10.15 -5.32
C GLU A 395 10.44 8.80 -6.04
N THR A 396 11.65 8.21 -5.96
CA THR A 396 11.97 6.90 -6.55
C THR A 396 11.27 5.72 -5.87
N LYS A 397 10.58 5.93 -4.74
CA LYS A 397 9.77 4.91 -4.06
C LYS A 397 8.31 4.92 -4.51
N GLY A 398 7.88 5.98 -5.18
CA GLY A 398 6.56 6.07 -5.80
C GLY A 398 6.47 5.27 -7.10
N ARG A 399 5.26 5.24 -7.69
CA ARG A 399 5.00 4.54 -8.96
C ARG A 399 5.48 5.29 -10.20
N ASP A 400 5.50 6.61 -10.13
CA ASP A 400 5.97 7.50 -11.21
C ASP A 400 7.50 7.41 -11.37
N THR A 401 8.22 7.18 -10.26
CA THR A 401 9.70 7.11 -10.16
C THR A 401 10.47 8.32 -10.70
N LYS A 402 9.79 9.31 -11.30
CA LYS A 402 10.33 10.59 -11.74
C LYS A 402 10.78 11.43 -10.54
N ASN A 403 12.00 11.94 -10.60
CA ASN A 403 12.48 12.97 -9.68
C ASN A 403 12.02 14.33 -10.18
N TYR A 404 11.45 15.12 -9.28
CA TYR A 404 11.00 16.49 -9.55
C TYR A 404 12.01 17.46 -8.95
N GLU A 405 12.31 18.54 -9.66
CA GLU A 405 13.23 19.58 -9.20
C GLU A 405 12.61 20.44 -8.09
N SER A 406 11.29 20.63 -8.13
CA SER A 406 10.57 21.44 -7.15
C SER A 406 9.08 21.09 -7.05
N LEU A 407 8.43 21.56 -5.97
CA LEU A 407 6.98 21.52 -5.83
C LEU A 407 6.25 22.29 -6.94
N ALA A 408 6.87 23.32 -7.50
CA ALA A 408 6.31 24.09 -8.60
C ALA A 408 6.26 23.30 -9.91
N GLU A 409 7.26 22.46 -10.17
CA GLU A 409 7.23 21.54 -11.32
C GLU A 409 6.04 20.57 -11.19
N ILE A 410 5.81 20.01 -10.00
CA ILE A 410 4.69 19.09 -9.76
C ILE A 410 3.35 19.80 -9.96
N SER A 411 3.23 21.04 -9.50
CA SER A 411 2.01 21.85 -9.66
C SER A 411 1.75 22.26 -11.12
N THR A 412 2.82 22.50 -11.87
CA THR A 412 2.76 22.78 -13.32
C THR A 412 2.27 21.54 -14.05
N LEU A 413 2.85 20.38 -13.76
CA LEU A 413 2.41 19.09 -14.32
C LEU A 413 0.94 18.79 -13.98
N PHE A 414 0.48 19.10 -12.76
CA PHE A 414 -0.93 18.99 -12.42
C PHE A 414 -1.82 19.87 -13.32
N SER A 415 -1.38 21.10 -13.61
CA SER A 415 -2.12 22.04 -14.46
C SER A 415 -2.13 21.59 -15.93
N GLU A 416 -1.03 21.02 -16.42
CA GLU A 416 -0.95 20.42 -17.76
C GLU A 416 -1.89 19.21 -17.88
N GLU A 417 -1.80 18.27 -16.93
CA GLU A 417 -2.69 17.10 -16.88
C GLU A 417 -4.17 17.52 -16.71
N LEU A 418 -4.46 18.63 -16.01
CA LEU A 418 -5.80 19.19 -15.92
C LEU A 418 -6.32 19.63 -17.29
N LEU A 419 -5.51 20.35 -18.07
CA LEU A 419 -5.87 20.81 -19.41
C LEU A 419 -6.04 19.64 -20.40
N GLU A 420 -5.21 18.61 -20.30
CA GLU A 420 -5.36 17.39 -21.10
C GLU A 420 -6.69 16.68 -20.83
N VAL A 421 -7.11 16.62 -19.56
CA VAL A 421 -8.40 16.04 -19.19
C VAL A 421 -9.56 16.86 -19.75
N GLU A 422 -9.43 18.19 -19.84
CA GLU A 422 -10.43 19.08 -20.45
C GLU A 422 -10.46 18.99 -21.98
N ALA A 423 -9.32 18.74 -22.62
CA ALA A 423 -9.20 18.63 -24.06
C ALA A 423 -9.68 17.28 -24.61
N ALA A 424 -9.88 16.26 -23.76
CA ALA A 424 -10.32 14.94 -24.18
C ALA A 424 -11.82 14.93 -24.56
N PRO A 425 -12.20 14.65 -25.82
CA PRO A 425 -13.60 14.45 -26.19
C PRO A 425 -14.15 13.16 -25.56
N GLY A 426 -15.40 13.17 -25.11
CA GLY A 426 -16.11 11.96 -24.69
C GLY A 426 -16.47 11.04 -25.87
N ALA A 427 -16.34 9.72 -25.65
CA ALA A 427 -16.60 8.59 -26.56
C ALA A 427 -15.52 8.33 -27.65
N PRO A 428 -15.26 7.04 -28.01
CA PRO A 428 -14.16 6.67 -28.88
C PRO A 428 -14.47 7.09 -30.32
N SER A 429 -13.71 8.05 -30.84
CA SER A 429 -13.64 8.26 -32.28
C SER A 429 -12.84 7.12 -32.90
N VAL A 430 -13.54 6.27 -33.65
CA VAL A 430 -12.91 5.59 -34.78
C VAL A 430 -12.74 6.66 -35.83
N GLU A 431 -11.59 7.33 -35.83
CA GLU A 431 -11.16 8.11 -36.99
C GLU A 431 -10.21 7.27 -37.85
N PRO A 432 -10.43 7.24 -39.18
CA PRO A 432 -9.63 6.48 -40.11
C PRO A 432 -8.39 7.31 -40.46
N ASP A 433 -7.42 7.36 -39.56
CA ASP A 433 -6.09 7.80 -39.94
C ASP A 433 -5.46 6.69 -40.78
N ALA A 434 -5.11 7.03 -42.03
CA ALA A 434 -4.25 6.23 -42.88
C ALA A 434 -2.88 6.12 -42.19
N ALA A 435 -2.80 5.21 -41.21
CA ALA A 435 -1.70 5.15 -40.28
C ALA A 435 -0.50 4.50 -40.95
N ASP A 436 0.59 5.26 -40.98
CA ASP A 436 1.96 4.77 -41.12
C ASP A 436 2.10 3.39 -40.44
N PRO A 437 2.35 2.31 -41.23
CA PRO A 437 2.40 0.94 -40.72
C PRO A 437 3.37 0.75 -39.53
N ALA A 438 4.42 1.58 -39.45
CA ALA A 438 5.36 1.56 -38.34
C ALA A 438 4.72 2.08 -37.03
N LYS A 439 3.96 3.18 -37.11
CA LYS A 439 3.22 3.73 -35.96
C LYS A 439 2.14 2.78 -35.47
N LEU A 440 1.45 2.12 -36.41
CA LEU A 440 0.46 1.10 -36.07
C LEU A 440 1.12 -0.08 -35.35
N ALA A 441 2.25 -0.59 -35.84
CA ALA A 441 2.99 -1.68 -35.20
C ALA A 441 3.47 -1.32 -33.78
N MET A 442 4.06 -0.14 -33.58
CA MET A 442 4.48 0.35 -32.26
C MET A 442 3.29 0.41 -31.28
N LYS A 443 2.16 0.97 -31.71
CA LYS A 443 0.94 1.07 -30.89
C LYS A 443 0.33 -0.31 -30.59
N THR A 444 0.31 -1.20 -31.57
CA THR A 444 -0.30 -2.53 -31.47
C THR A 444 0.47 -3.43 -30.52
N TYR A 445 1.80 -3.45 -30.64
CA TYR A 445 2.65 -4.35 -29.86
C TYR A 445 3.28 -3.68 -28.63
N ARG A 446 3.01 -2.38 -28.40
CA ARG A 446 3.52 -1.58 -27.28
C ARG A 446 5.04 -1.63 -27.17
N VAL A 447 5.71 -1.45 -28.31
CA VAL A 447 7.17 -1.38 -28.41
C VAL A 447 7.63 0.04 -28.72
N GLU A 448 8.79 0.42 -28.22
CA GLU A 448 9.34 1.77 -28.25
C GLU A 448 10.81 1.70 -28.69
N PRO A 449 11.21 2.37 -29.78
CA PRO A 449 12.62 2.51 -30.14
C PRO A 449 13.44 3.08 -28.98
N GLY A 450 14.66 2.56 -28.81
CA GLY A 450 15.56 2.87 -27.70
C GLY A 450 15.38 2.00 -26.47
N CYS A 451 14.25 1.29 -26.31
CA CYS A 451 14.02 0.38 -25.18
C CYS A 451 14.66 -1.00 -25.38
N HIS A 452 14.84 -1.71 -24.26
CA HIS A 452 15.41 -3.06 -24.22
C HIS A 452 14.32 -4.13 -24.04
N TYR A 453 14.54 -5.29 -24.64
CA TYR A 453 13.58 -6.38 -24.72
C TYR A 453 14.26 -7.75 -24.64
N THR A 454 13.55 -8.72 -24.09
CA THR A 454 13.87 -10.15 -24.26
C THR A 454 13.02 -10.74 -25.36
N TYR A 455 13.58 -11.70 -26.09
CA TYR A 455 12.96 -12.29 -27.28
C TYR A 455 12.74 -13.79 -27.09
N LYS A 456 11.59 -14.31 -27.54
CA LYS A 456 11.31 -15.74 -27.60
C LYS A 456 10.95 -16.16 -29.02
N ALA A 457 11.89 -16.84 -29.70
CA ALA A 457 11.70 -17.35 -31.06
C ALA A 457 10.54 -18.35 -31.16
N LYS A 458 9.95 -18.47 -32.36
CA LYS A 458 8.74 -19.27 -32.61
C LYS A 458 8.89 -20.75 -32.29
N ASP A 459 10.06 -21.31 -32.57
CA ASP A 459 10.31 -22.75 -32.45
C ASP A 459 11.20 -23.10 -31.24
N SER A 460 11.49 -22.12 -30.38
CA SER A 460 12.32 -22.33 -29.18
C SER A 460 11.48 -22.39 -27.90
N LYS A 461 11.66 -23.47 -27.14
CA LYS A 461 11.11 -23.57 -25.77
C LYS A 461 11.79 -22.62 -24.78
N ILE A 462 13.02 -22.19 -25.10
CA ILE A 462 13.87 -21.37 -24.24
C ILE A 462 13.92 -19.93 -24.79
N ALA A 463 13.77 -18.94 -23.92
CA ALA A 463 13.91 -17.54 -24.29
C ALA A 463 15.37 -17.24 -24.67
N ASP A 464 15.57 -16.36 -25.65
CA ASP A 464 16.91 -15.89 -26.00
C ASP A 464 17.53 -15.21 -24.77
N PRO A 465 18.73 -15.64 -24.30
CA PRO A 465 19.37 -15.04 -23.14
C PRO A 465 19.84 -13.61 -23.40
N ARG A 466 19.86 -13.15 -24.66
CA ARG A 466 20.30 -11.81 -25.04
C ARG A 466 19.22 -10.77 -24.75
N VAL A 467 19.67 -9.59 -24.35
CA VAL A 467 18.83 -8.39 -24.21
C VAL A 467 19.00 -7.53 -25.46
N TRP A 468 17.89 -7.30 -26.15
CA TRP A 468 17.83 -6.65 -27.45
C TRP A 468 17.32 -5.22 -27.31
N LYS A 469 18.06 -4.25 -27.82
CA LYS A 469 17.62 -2.86 -27.95
C LYS A 469 16.87 -2.69 -29.27
N LEU A 470 15.64 -2.21 -29.23
CA LEU A 470 14.90 -1.87 -30.44
C LEU A 470 15.50 -0.60 -31.04
N GLN A 471 16.07 -0.69 -32.24
CA GLN A 471 16.68 0.46 -32.91
C GLN A 471 15.66 1.22 -33.75
N HIS A 472 14.88 0.50 -34.56
CA HIS A 472 13.94 1.11 -35.50
C HIS A 472 12.77 0.16 -35.81
N VAL A 473 11.57 0.72 -36.01
CA VAL A 473 10.38 0.02 -36.51
C VAL A 473 10.07 0.58 -37.89
N GLY A 474 10.21 -0.25 -38.92
CA GLY A 474 9.93 0.11 -40.31
C GLY A 474 8.59 -0.43 -40.81
N PRO A 475 8.27 -0.22 -42.10
CA PRO A 475 7.07 -0.75 -42.74
C PRO A 475 7.21 -2.27 -42.90
N GLY A 476 6.58 -3.04 -42.01
CA GLY A 476 6.57 -4.50 -42.03
C GLY A 476 7.65 -5.17 -41.19
N LYS A 477 8.82 -4.56 -41.00
CA LYS A 477 9.94 -5.14 -40.22
C LYS A 477 10.51 -4.20 -39.17
N SER A 478 11.10 -4.78 -38.12
CA SER A 478 11.73 -4.08 -37.01
C SER A 478 13.16 -4.59 -36.75
N ASN A 479 14.05 -3.66 -36.39
CA ASN A 479 15.48 -3.92 -36.20
C ASN A 479 15.86 -3.81 -34.73
N PHE A 480 16.54 -4.83 -34.24
CA PHE A 480 17.05 -4.94 -32.88
C PHE A 480 18.57 -5.09 -32.89
N GLU A 481 19.21 -4.66 -31.81
CA GLU A 481 20.65 -4.80 -31.60
C GLU A 481 20.93 -5.29 -30.17
N HIS A 482 21.82 -6.27 -30.03
CA HIS A 482 22.34 -6.72 -28.75
C HIS A 482 23.82 -6.36 -28.64
N GLN A 483 24.19 -5.61 -27.61
CA GLN A 483 25.58 -5.31 -27.27
C GLN A 483 26.02 -6.23 -26.09
N PRO A 484 26.91 -7.21 -26.31
CA PRO A 484 27.46 -8.00 -25.22
C PRO A 484 28.44 -7.16 -24.38
N LEU A 485 28.69 -7.60 -23.14
CA LEU A 485 29.72 -7.01 -22.25
C LEU A 485 31.12 -7.04 -22.87
N ILE A 486 31.41 -8.08 -23.64
CA ILE A 486 32.69 -8.31 -24.32
C ILE A 486 32.37 -8.77 -25.74
N GLY A 487 32.90 -8.06 -26.74
CA GLY A 487 32.74 -8.39 -28.16
C GLY A 487 31.87 -7.40 -28.96
N PRO A 488 31.71 -7.66 -30.27
CA PRO A 488 30.98 -6.77 -31.17
C PRO A 488 29.46 -6.88 -31.02
N ALA A 489 28.74 -5.82 -31.40
CA ALA A 489 27.29 -5.78 -31.43
C ALA A 489 26.71 -6.79 -32.44
N VAL A 490 25.53 -7.35 -32.13
CA VAL A 490 24.81 -8.30 -32.98
C VAL A 490 23.44 -7.73 -33.33
N GLY A 491 23.09 -7.68 -34.62
CA GLY A 491 21.78 -7.24 -35.10
C GLY A 491 20.77 -8.39 -35.27
N LEU A 492 19.49 -8.08 -35.14
CA LEU A 492 18.36 -8.99 -35.39
C LEU A 492 17.22 -8.22 -36.08
N GLU A 493 16.83 -8.63 -37.27
CA GLU A 493 15.67 -8.12 -38.00
C GLU A 493 14.49 -9.11 -37.84
N VAL A 494 13.30 -8.60 -37.53
CA VAL A 494 12.09 -9.40 -37.34
C VAL A 494 10.89 -8.77 -38.05
N GLU A 495 9.95 -9.59 -38.49
CA GLU A 495 8.65 -9.12 -38.97
C GLU A 495 7.87 -8.45 -37.82
N ASN A 496 7.11 -7.39 -38.12
CA ASN A 496 6.36 -6.63 -37.11
C ASN A 496 5.35 -7.51 -36.37
N GLU A 497 4.78 -8.53 -37.02
CA GLU A 497 3.88 -9.49 -36.37
C GLU A 497 4.52 -10.29 -35.24
N ASP A 498 5.85 -10.45 -35.26
CA ASP A 498 6.60 -11.17 -34.25
C ASP A 498 7.01 -10.27 -33.08
N LEU A 499 6.76 -8.95 -33.13
CA LEU A 499 6.94 -8.04 -31.99
C LEU A 499 6.13 -8.47 -30.76
N LYS A 500 5.02 -9.18 -30.94
CA LYS A 500 4.23 -9.80 -29.84
C LYS A 500 5.03 -10.78 -28.96
N ARG A 501 6.19 -11.24 -29.45
CA ARG A 501 7.09 -12.17 -28.76
C ARG A 501 8.18 -11.47 -27.95
N PHE A 502 8.30 -10.16 -28.08
CA PHE A 502 9.22 -9.36 -27.29
C PHE A 502 8.55 -8.98 -25.95
N ARG A 503 9.34 -8.94 -24.89
CA ARG A 503 8.93 -8.52 -23.54
C ARG A 503 9.90 -7.47 -23.06
N LYS A 504 9.40 -6.31 -22.62
CA LYS A 504 10.23 -5.19 -22.17
C LYS A 504 11.15 -5.65 -21.03
N PHE A 505 12.40 -5.24 -21.08
CA PHE A 505 13.43 -5.52 -20.08
C PHE A 505 13.75 -4.23 -19.34
N ASP A 506 13.22 -4.11 -18.13
CA ASP A 506 13.28 -2.88 -17.31
C ASP A 506 14.36 -2.93 -16.21
N ARG A 507 15.35 -3.83 -16.34
CA ARG A 507 16.47 -3.93 -15.39
C ARG A 507 17.69 -3.23 -15.96
N ASP A 508 18.55 -2.72 -15.09
CA ASP A 508 19.84 -2.17 -15.48
C ASP A 508 20.67 -3.23 -16.23
N LEU A 509 21.26 -2.82 -17.36
CA LEU A 509 22.16 -3.69 -18.08
C LEU A 509 23.46 -3.86 -17.29
N PRO A 510 24.08 -5.04 -17.34
CA PRO A 510 25.44 -5.19 -16.85
C PRO A 510 26.36 -4.20 -17.58
N VAL A 511 27.11 -3.41 -16.82
CA VAL A 511 28.15 -2.49 -17.35
C VAL A 511 29.48 -2.85 -16.71
N LEU A 512 30.57 -2.78 -17.48
CA LEU A 512 31.91 -2.93 -16.93
C LEU A 512 32.23 -1.76 -15.99
N VAL A 513 32.74 -2.09 -14.81
CA VAL A 513 33.18 -1.07 -13.85
C VAL A 513 34.41 -0.36 -14.42
N PRO A 514 34.46 0.99 -14.40
CA PRO A 514 35.63 1.73 -14.87
C PRO A 514 36.91 1.33 -14.13
N THR A 515 38.03 1.22 -14.85
CA THR A 515 39.33 0.80 -14.30
C THR A 515 39.77 1.65 -13.10
N ALA A 516 39.57 2.97 -13.18
CA ALA A 516 39.89 3.89 -12.07
C ALA A 516 39.06 3.62 -10.80
N THR A 517 37.85 3.06 -10.93
CA THR A 517 37.02 2.68 -9.79
C THR A 517 37.48 1.33 -9.23
N LEU A 518 37.86 0.37 -10.08
CA LEU A 518 38.43 -0.91 -9.66
C LEU A 518 39.72 -0.75 -8.87
N GLU A 519 40.61 0.16 -9.31
CA GLU A 519 41.87 0.46 -8.60
C GLU A 519 41.64 0.99 -7.19
N LYS A 520 40.61 1.83 -6.99
CA LYS A 520 40.22 2.37 -5.67
C LYS A 520 39.59 1.32 -4.76
N LEU A 521 38.94 0.32 -5.34
CA LEU A 521 38.32 -0.78 -4.61
C LEU A 521 39.33 -1.91 -4.31
N HIS A 522 40.57 -1.79 -4.77
CA HIS A 522 41.58 -2.80 -4.55
C HIS A 522 41.94 -2.89 -3.04
N PRO A 523 41.92 -4.08 -2.43
CA PRO A 523 42.15 -4.23 -0.99
C PRO A 523 43.49 -3.67 -0.50
N SER A 524 44.53 -3.65 -1.36
CA SER A 524 45.84 -3.07 -1.01
C SER A 524 45.81 -1.56 -0.79
N GLN A 525 44.76 -0.87 -1.24
CA GLN A 525 44.57 0.57 -1.06
C GLN A 525 43.67 0.87 0.16
N SER A 526 43.21 -0.15 0.89
CA SER A 526 42.37 0.02 2.07
C SER A 526 43.19 0.45 3.28
N GLU A 527 43.03 1.71 3.69
CA GLU A 527 43.66 2.27 4.89
C GLU A 527 43.30 1.47 6.15
N GLN A 528 42.07 0.93 6.21
CA GLN A 528 41.62 0.11 7.32
C GLN A 528 42.38 -1.23 7.38
N LEU A 529 42.60 -1.87 6.22
CA LEU A 529 43.33 -3.13 6.15
C LEU A 529 44.80 -2.95 6.52
N LEU A 530 45.41 -1.84 6.09
CA LEU A 530 46.76 -1.47 6.47
C LEU A 530 46.89 -1.26 8.00
N LYS A 531 45.91 -0.60 8.64
CA LYS A 531 45.88 -0.43 10.10
C LYS A 531 45.78 -1.75 10.86
N GLU A 532 44.98 -2.70 10.36
CA GLU A 532 44.86 -4.02 10.99
C GLU A 532 46.13 -4.86 10.80
N ALA A 533 46.78 -4.79 9.62
CA ALA A 533 48.07 -5.45 9.39
C ALA A 533 49.14 -4.95 10.37
N LEU A 534 49.19 -3.64 10.63
CA LEU A 534 50.14 -3.05 11.59
C LEU A 534 49.88 -3.47 13.04
N LYS A 535 48.61 -3.59 13.46
CA LYS A 535 48.26 -4.12 14.78
C LYS A 535 48.72 -5.57 14.92
N ALA A 536 48.53 -6.38 13.88
CA ALA A 536 48.94 -7.78 13.89
C ALA A 536 50.47 -7.91 14.03
N GLU A 537 51.23 -7.10 13.30
CA GLU A 537 52.70 -7.06 13.41
C GLU A 537 53.16 -6.63 14.81
N ALA A 538 52.56 -5.57 15.37
CA ALA A 538 52.86 -5.11 16.73
C ALA A 538 52.53 -6.17 17.80
N GLN A 539 51.40 -6.86 17.67
CA GLN A 539 51.03 -7.97 18.55
C GLN A 539 52.03 -9.13 18.46
N GLN A 540 52.50 -9.45 17.25
CA GLN A 540 53.49 -10.51 17.04
C GLN A 540 54.82 -10.17 17.72
N ILE A 541 55.30 -8.93 17.58
CA ILE A 541 56.52 -8.46 18.23
C ILE A 541 56.38 -8.53 19.76
N LEU A 542 55.23 -8.12 20.31
CA LEU A 542 54.96 -8.21 21.75
C LEU A 542 55.03 -9.65 22.28
N CYS A 543 54.42 -10.58 21.55
CA CYS A 543 54.43 -12.00 21.89
C CYS A 543 55.85 -12.61 21.81
N GLN A 544 56.61 -12.28 20.77
CA GLN A 544 58.00 -12.74 20.61
C GLN A 544 58.88 -12.21 21.75
N HIS A 545 58.76 -10.92 22.08
CA HIS A 545 59.51 -10.32 23.18
C HIS A 545 59.19 -10.95 24.53
N TYR A 546 57.91 -11.25 24.79
CA TYR A 546 57.50 -11.99 25.98
C TYR A 546 58.17 -13.36 26.05
N GLN A 547 58.13 -14.13 24.97
CA GLN A 547 58.74 -15.46 24.90
C GLN A 547 60.26 -15.45 25.11
N GLU A 548 60.95 -14.42 24.60
CA GLU A 548 62.41 -14.30 24.75
C GLU A 548 62.85 -13.82 26.13
N LYS A 549 62.10 -12.90 26.74
CA LYS A 549 62.51 -12.20 27.98
C LYS A 549 61.90 -12.80 29.24
N VAL A 550 60.70 -13.36 29.17
CA VAL A 550 60.02 -13.93 30.33
C VAL A 550 60.43 -15.40 30.50
N LYS A 551 61.33 -15.63 31.46
CA LYS A 551 61.80 -16.96 31.86
C LYS A 551 61.20 -17.37 33.20
N LEU A 552 59.88 -17.25 33.34
CA LEU A 552 59.15 -17.70 34.54
C LEU A 552 58.65 -19.13 34.30
N ASP A 553 58.92 -20.03 35.25
CA ASP A 553 58.28 -21.36 35.27
C ASP A 553 56.79 -21.20 35.67
N ALA A 554 55.94 -22.13 35.21
CA ALA A 554 54.49 -22.06 35.43
C ALA A 554 54.11 -22.03 36.93
N ASP A 555 54.98 -22.57 37.80
CA ASP A 555 54.75 -22.69 39.24
C ASP A 555 55.26 -21.48 40.05
N SER A 556 55.85 -20.48 39.39
CA SER A 556 56.43 -19.29 40.04
C SER A 556 55.39 -18.33 40.62
N LEU A 557 54.18 -18.32 40.06
CA LEU A 557 53.12 -17.36 40.40
C LEU A 557 51.84 -18.12 40.77
N LEU A 558 51.18 -17.66 41.84
CA LEU A 558 49.90 -18.16 42.31
C LEU A 558 48.82 -17.09 42.11
N VAL A 559 47.63 -17.53 41.72
CA VAL A 559 46.42 -16.70 41.66
C VAL A 559 45.42 -17.23 42.66
N ALA A 560 45.00 -16.39 43.59
CA ALA A 560 44.01 -16.76 44.60
C ALA A 560 42.60 -16.31 44.18
N GLN A 561 41.60 -17.17 44.39
CA GLN A 561 40.20 -16.79 44.23
C GLN A 561 39.83 -15.70 45.27
N ASN A 562 39.07 -14.69 44.84
CA ASN A 562 38.62 -13.56 45.66
C ASN A 562 39.74 -12.65 46.20
N PHE A 563 40.94 -12.72 45.61
CA PHE A 563 42.06 -11.85 45.93
C PHE A 563 42.52 -11.10 44.67
N ASN A 564 42.50 -9.76 44.71
CA ASN A 564 42.93 -8.92 43.60
C ASN A 564 44.45 -8.75 43.60
N GLY A 565 45.19 -9.84 43.38
CA GLY A 565 46.65 -9.80 43.34
C GLY A 565 47.28 -11.12 42.89
N ILE A 566 48.49 -11.03 42.34
CA ILE A 566 49.32 -12.17 42.00
C ILE A 566 50.29 -12.40 43.16
N LEU A 567 50.40 -13.65 43.60
CA LEU A 567 51.32 -14.05 44.65
C LEU A 567 52.52 -14.76 44.03
N ALA A 568 53.70 -14.55 44.60
CA ALA A 568 54.88 -15.34 44.25
C ALA A 568 54.87 -16.65 45.06
N ASN A 569 55.10 -17.79 44.39
CA ASN A 569 55.23 -19.08 45.07
C ASN A 569 56.66 -19.33 45.61
N LYS A 570 57.58 -18.40 45.33
CA LYS A 570 58.98 -18.47 45.75
C LYS A 570 59.57 -17.08 45.94
N SER A 571 60.67 -17.00 46.68
CA SER A 571 61.41 -15.76 46.87
C SER A 571 62.19 -15.38 45.61
N PHE A 572 62.05 -14.13 45.18
CA PHE A 572 62.85 -13.56 44.09
C PHE A 572 63.89 -12.60 44.67
N GLY A 573 65.12 -12.64 44.13
CA GLY A 573 66.11 -11.62 44.45
C GLY A 573 65.64 -10.22 44.05
N LYS A 574 66.07 -9.18 44.78
CA LYS A 574 65.70 -7.79 44.48
C LYS A 574 66.00 -7.46 43.01
N GLY A 575 64.98 -7.04 42.26
CA GLY A 575 65.07 -6.71 40.83
C GLY A 575 65.16 -7.89 39.87
N LYS A 576 64.95 -9.14 40.35
CA LYS A 576 65.01 -10.36 39.51
C LYS A 576 63.65 -10.82 38.97
N LEU A 577 62.54 -10.34 39.54
CA LEU A 577 61.20 -10.56 39.00
C LEU A 577 60.91 -9.48 37.96
N VAL A 578 60.84 -9.87 36.68
CA VAL A 578 60.47 -9.00 35.57
C VAL A 578 59.12 -9.46 35.05
N LEU A 579 58.16 -8.54 35.05
CA LEU A 579 56.79 -8.80 34.64
C LEU A 579 56.54 -7.97 33.40
N PHE A 580 56.14 -8.63 32.32
CA PHE A 580 55.97 -7.99 31.02
C PHE A 580 54.48 -7.97 30.64
N PRO A 581 53.97 -6.83 30.16
CA PRO A 581 52.61 -6.72 29.68
C PRO A 581 52.38 -7.56 28.43
N VAL A 582 51.36 -8.43 28.43
CA VAL A 582 50.89 -9.08 27.21
C VAL A 582 49.38 -9.04 27.17
N GLY A 583 48.84 -8.43 26.12
CA GLY A 583 47.41 -8.35 25.88
C GLY A 583 47.12 -7.81 24.49
N PRO A 584 45.84 -7.72 24.10
CA PRO A 584 45.44 -7.17 22.80
C PRO A 584 45.89 -5.72 22.64
N VAL A 585 46.37 -5.36 21.47
CA VAL A 585 46.74 -3.97 21.13
C VAL A 585 45.58 -3.20 20.51
N ALA A 586 45.41 -1.94 20.91
CA ALA A 586 44.41 -1.03 20.36
C ALA A 586 45.06 0.30 19.93
N VAL A 587 44.63 0.85 18.79
CA VAL A 587 45.09 2.18 18.35
C VAL A 587 44.49 3.23 19.25
N VAL A 588 45.32 4.13 19.78
CA VAL A 588 44.87 5.25 20.60
C VAL A 588 45.13 6.58 19.90
N LYS A 589 44.18 7.50 20.03
CA LYS A 589 44.28 8.85 19.44
C LYS A 589 45.11 9.80 20.30
N GLU A 590 45.16 9.55 21.61
CA GLU A 590 45.87 10.37 22.59
C GLU A 590 46.36 9.46 23.71
N VAL A 591 47.63 9.58 24.07
CA VAL A 591 48.26 8.78 25.13
C VAL A 591 48.03 9.45 26.47
N LYS A 592 47.40 8.74 27.40
CA LYS A 592 47.24 9.19 28.79
C LYS A 592 48.35 8.61 29.66
N ALA A 593 48.74 9.31 30.72
CA ALA A 593 49.79 8.86 31.66
C ALA A 593 49.50 7.49 32.31
N SER A 594 48.22 7.08 32.38
CA SER A 594 47.80 5.78 32.92
C SER A 594 47.74 4.66 31.87
N MET A 595 48.06 4.95 30.60
CA MET A 595 48.03 3.97 29.53
C MET A 595 49.42 3.35 29.34
N LEU A 596 49.45 2.03 29.31
CA LEU A 596 50.59 1.33 28.81
C LEU A 596 50.56 1.33 27.28
N THR A 597 51.60 1.87 26.65
CA THR A 597 51.66 2.07 25.21
C THR A 597 52.92 1.49 24.58
N MET A 598 52.84 1.24 23.28
CA MET A 598 53.96 0.95 22.41
C MET A 598 53.83 1.74 21.11
N THR A 599 54.95 2.06 20.50
CA THR A 599 54.98 2.68 19.18
C THR A 599 55.13 1.59 18.11
N SER A 600 54.26 1.57 17.11
CA SER A 600 54.36 0.66 15.98
C SER A 600 55.57 1.01 15.07
N PRO A 601 56.01 0.11 14.18
CA PRO A 601 57.11 0.40 13.24
C PRO A 601 56.90 1.63 12.34
N LEU A 602 55.66 2.11 12.19
CA LEU A 602 55.30 3.31 11.43
C LEU A 602 55.00 4.54 12.31
N GLY A 603 55.34 4.51 13.59
CA GLY A 603 55.22 5.67 14.48
C GLY A 603 53.81 5.89 15.08
N GLN A 604 52.91 4.90 15.01
CA GLN A 604 51.59 5.00 15.65
C GLN A 604 51.63 4.53 17.10
N GLU A 605 50.96 5.27 17.98
CA GLU A 605 50.80 4.89 19.38
C GLU A 605 49.67 3.86 19.56
N LEU A 606 50.03 2.71 20.13
CA LEU A 606 49.15 1.60 20.43
C LEU A 606 49.09 1.40 21.94
N GLN A 607 47.89 1.27 22.50
CA GLN A 607 47.71 0.86 23.89
C GLN A 607 47.72 -0.66 23.99
N ILE A 608 48.47 -1.18 24.95
CA ILE A 608 48.41 -2.58 25.36
C ILE A 608 47.26 -2.70 26.36
N LEU A 609 46.21 -3.42 25.98
CA LEU A 609 45.07 -3.63 26.86
C LEU A 609 45.39 -4.71 27.90
N ALA A 610 44.88 -4.52 29.11
CA ALA A 610 45.00 -5.53 30.15
C ALA A 610 44.31 -6.83 29.68
N PRO A 611 44.97 -7.98 29.78
CA PRO A 611 44.34 -9.26 29.52
C PRO A 611 43.21 -9.51 30.53
N LYS A 612 42.09 -10.09 30.08
CA LYS A 612 40.98 -10.49 30.96
C LYS A 612 41.27 -11.88 31.54
N LEU A 613 41.17 -12.00 32.85
CA LEU A 613 41.26 -13.29 33.56
C LEU A 613 39.85 -13.79 33.86
N ASP A 614 39.46 -14.91 33.25
CA ASP A 614 38.22 -15.61 33.58
C ASP A 614 38.53 -16.84 34.44
N LEU A 615 38.34 -16.67 35.75
CA LEU A 615 38.57 -17.73 36.74
C LEU A 615 37.52 -18.84 36.71
N LYS A 616 36.35 -18.64 36.05
CA LYS A 616 35.32 -19.66 35.91
C LYS A 616 35.60 -20.56 34.70
N GLU A 617 36.12 -19.99 33.62
CA GLU A 617 36.44 -20.73 32.39
C GLU A 617 37.90 -21.23 32.34
N GLY A 618 38.75 -20.81 33.28
CA GLY A 618 40.14 -21.25 33.36
C GLY A 618 41.05 -20.63 32.29
N THR A 619 40.69 -19.45 31.77
CA THR A 619 41.39 -18.80 30.66
C THR A 619 41.87 -17.39 31.03
N GLY A 620 43.12 -17.06 30.69
CA GLY A 620 43.67 -15.70 30.84
C GLY A 620 45.19 -15.63 30.66
N TRP A 621 45.72 -14.42 30.44
CA TRP A 621 47.15 -14.11 30.42
C TRP A 621 47.42 -12.97 31.42
N PHE A 622 48.66 -12.78 31.89
CA PHE A 622 48.96 -11.79 32.93
C PHE A 622 49.55 -10.50 32.38
N HIS A 623 49.24 -9.39 33.07
CA HIS A 623 49.99 -8.14 33.02
C HIS A 623 50.11 -7.59 34.46
N ILE A 624 51.32 -7.18 34.86
CA ILE A 624 51.52 -6.30 36.03
C ILE A 624 52.01 -4.94 35.53
N SER A 625 51.28 -3.88 35.89
CA SER A 625 51.74 -2.48 35.81
C SER A 625 52.78 -2.25 36.90
N MET A 626 53.88 -1.57 36.59
CA MET A 626 54.57 -0.79 37.64
C MET A 626 53.72 0.40 38.04
#